data_AF-A0A5P2UR30-F1
#
_entry.id   AF-A0A5P2UR30-F1
#
_cell.length_a   1.000
_cell.length_b   1.000
_cell.length_c   1.000
_cell.angle_alpha   90.00
_cell.angle_beta   90.00
_cell.angle_gamma   90.00
#
_symmetry.space_group_name_H-M   'P 1'
#
loop_
_entity.id
_entity.type
_entity.pdbx_description
1 polymer ?
#
loop_
_entity_poly.entity_id
_entity_poly.type
_entity_poly.pdbx_seq_one_letter_code
_entity_poly.pdbx_strand_id
1 'polypeptide(L)'
;MEANNLGTGRLPAAFLTPGSSSFMDFLGAHSPDMLPGNRKLPEGVVEAPHGTTIVAATFPGGVVLAGDRRATMGNMIAQRDIEKVFPADEYSAVGIAGTAGLAVEMVKLFQLELEHFEKVEGATLSLEGKANRLSTMIRSNLGMAMQGLAVVPLFAGYDEAKEKGRIFSYDVTGGRSEEHGYAATGSGSIFARGSMKKLYRPDLTEEQATTLVVQALYDAADDDSATGGPDLYRHIYPIVTVITDEGFRRLTDAQSQELARTVTNRRLEQPDGPRAALL
;
A
#
# COMPACT_ATOMS: atom_id res chain seq x y z
N MET A 1 -29.63 7.62 -20.53
CA MET A 1 -30.10 6.25 -20.82
C MET A 1 -30.04 6.08 -22.33
N GLU A 2 -28.94 5.54 -22.84
CA GLU A 2 -28.90 5.02 -24.21
C GLU A 2 -28.42 3.58 -24.17
N ALA A 3 -29.04 2.81 -25.04
CA ALA A 3 -29.38 1.41 -24.84
C ALA A 3 -28.17 0.48 -24.86
N ASN A 4 -28.23 -0.48 -23.94
CA ASN A 4 -27.49 -1.73 -23.95
C ASN A 4 -27.70 -2.44 -25.31
N ASN A 5 -26.75 -2.29 -26.22
CA ASN A 5 -26.65 -3.15 -27.41
C ASN A 5 -26.22 -4.54 -26.93
N LEU A 6 -27.22 -5.37 -26.62
CA LEU A 6 -27.07 -6.82 -26.51
C LEU A 6 -26.72 -7.39 -27.89
N GLY A 7 -25.48 -7.17 -28.31
CA GLY A 7 -24.87 -7.87 -29.43
C GLY A 7 -24.71 -9.34 -29.08
N THR A 8 -24.86 -10.21 -30.10
CA THR A 8 -24.52 -11.64 -30.08
C THR A 8 -23.43 -11.93 -29.07
N GLY A 9 -23.54 -12.96 -28.20
CA GLY A 9 -22.57 -13.28 -27.12
C GLY A 9 -21.11 -13.56 -27.54
N ARG A 10 -20.71 -13.11 -28.72
CA ARG A 10 -19.34 -12.90 -29.20
C ARG A 10 -18.71 -11.73 -28.48
N LEU A 11 -17.50 -11.96 -27.99
CA LEU A 11 -16.64 -10.90 -27.48
C LEU A 11 -16.40 -9.85 -28.57
N PRO A 12 -16.41 -8.54 -28.23
CA PRO A 12 -16.02 -7.48 -29.15
C PRO A 12 -14.64 -7.74 -29.77
N ALA A 13 -14.44 -7.30 -31.02
CA ALA A 13 -13.21 -7.56 -31.79
C ALA A 13 -11.92 -7.10 -31.08
N ALA A 14 -12.02 -6.05 -30.26
CA ALA A 14 -10.95 -5.57 -29.40
C ALA A 14 -10.34 -6.70 -28.55
N PHE A 15 -11.17 -7.57 -27.96
CA PHE A 15 -10.74 -8.68 -27.10
C PHE A 15 -10.17 -9.89 -27.86
N LEU A 16 -10.26 -9.89 -29.20
CA LEU A 16 -9.78 -10.97 -30.06
C LEU A 16 -8.50 -10.60 -30.81
N THR A 17 -8.06 -9.35 -30.69
CA THR A 17 -6.85 -8.85 -31.35
C THR A 17 -5.64 -9.20 -30.50
N PRO A 18 -4.62 -9.91 -31.02
CA PRO A 18 -3.37 -10.12 -30.31
C PRO A 18 -2.75 -8.75 -29.94
N GLY A 19 -2.69 -8.47 -28.65
CA GLY A 19 -2.16 -7.23 -28.09
C GLY A 19 -1.00 -7.50 -27.12
N SER A 20 -0.51 -6.47 -26.44
CA SER A 20 0.42 -6.69 -25.32
C SER A 20 -0.29 -7.38 -24.16
N SER A 21 0.46 -8.08 -23.31
CA SER A 21 -0.03 -8.66 -22.05
C SER A 21 -0.25 -7.61 -20.93
N SER A 22 -0.46 -6.36 -21.31
CA SER A 22 -0.76 -5.25 -20.40
C SER A 22 -2.20 -4.80 -20.61
N PHE A 23 -2.99 -4.89 -19.54
CA PHE A 23 -4.35 -4.38 -19.53
C PHE A 23 -4.35 -2.85 -19.70
N MET A 24 -3.36 -2.15 -19.15
CA MET A 24 -3.23 -0.71 -19.29
C MET A 24 -2.97 -0.28 -20.73
N ASP A 25 -2.13 -1.00 -21.48
CA ASP A 25 -1.94 -0.75 -22.91
C ASP A 25 -3.24 -1.02 -23.70
N PHE A 26 -3.96 -2.10 -23.36
CA PHE A 26 -5.26 -2.41 -23.95
C PHE A 26 -6.28 -1.29 -23.71
N LEU A 27 -6.36 -0.77 -22.48
CA LEU A 27 -7.26 0.31 -22.10
C LEU A 27 -6.88 1.62 -22.81
N GLY A 28 -5.58 1.92 -22.90
CA GLY A 28 -5.07 3.08 -23.64
C GLY A 28 -5.45 3.05 -25.13
N ALA A 29 -5.45 1.87 -25.75
CA ALA A 29 -5.80 1.71 -27.16
C ALA A 29 -7.32 1.77 -27.44
N HIS A 30 -8.15 1.26 -26.52
CA HIS A 30 -9.58 1.04 -26.79
C HIS A 30 -10.53 1.93 -25.97
N SER A 31 -10.11 2.44 -24.83
CA SER A 31 -10.94 3.25 -23.91
C SER A 31 -10.07 4.20 -23.07
N PRO A 32 -9.36 5.15 -23.71
CA PRO A 32 -8.38 5.99 -23.02
C PRO A 32 -8.97 6.84 -21.90
N ASP A 33 -10.27 7.20 -21.97
CA ASP A 33 -10.94 8.00 -20.93
C ASP A 33 -11.11 7.25 -19.59
N MET A 34 -10.95 5.92 -19.60
CA MET A 34 -10.97 5.10 -18.39
C MET A 34 -9.63 5.10 -17.65
N LEU A 35 -8.55 5.57 -18.27
CA LEU A 35 -7.26 5.71 -17.60
C LEU A 35 -7.32 6.89 -16.62
N PRO A 36 -6.90 6.71 -15.35
CA PRO A 36 -6.97 7.77 -14.36
C PRO A 36 -6.26 9.06 -14.79
N GLY A 37 -5.08 8.94 -15.42
CA GLY A 37 -4.29 10.08 -15.87
C GLY A 37 -4.91 10.92 -17.01
N ASN A 38 -5.94 10.39 -17.69
CA ASN A 38 -6.59 11.08 -18.81
C ASN A 38 -7.84 11.88 -18.42
N ARG A 39 -8.26 11.82 -17.15
CA ARG A 39 -9.44 12.57 -16.68
C ARG A 39 -9.15 14.06 -16.63
N LYS A 40 -10.02 14.86 -17.24
CA LYS A 40 -10.03 16.32 -17.05
C LYS A 40 -10.56 16.63 -15.66
N LEU A 41 -9.70 17.23 -14.83
CA LEU A 41 -10.08 17.71 -13.52
C LEU A 41 -10.65 19.14 -13.63
N PRO A 42 -11.66 19.49 -12.82
CA PRO A 42 -12.14 20.87 -12.73
C PRO A 42 -11.02 21.79 -12.24
N GLU A 43 -11.00 23.04 -12.70
CA GLU A 43 -10.03 24.03 -12.24
C GLU A 43 -10.26 24.37 -10.76
N GLY A 44 -9.20 24.28 -9.95
CA GLY A 44 -9.23 24.62 -8.52
C GLY A 44 -8.44 23.65 -7.65
N VAL A 45 -8.33 23.98 -6.35
CA VAL A 45 -7.77 23.06 -5.36
C VAL A 45 -8.86 22.10 -4.93
N VAL A 46 -8.67 20.81 -5.20
CA VAL A 46 -9.56 19.75 -4.72
C VAL A 46 -9.06 19.30 -3.35
N GLU A 47 -9.81 19.62 -2.30
CA GLU A 47 -9.57 19.05 -0.98
C GLU A 47 -10.25 17.69 -0.90
N ALA A 48 -9.45 16.62 -0.93
CA ALA A 48 -9.91 15.24 -0.86
C ALA A 48 -9.36 14.56 0.40
N PRO A 49 -10.03 13.53 0.94
CA PRO A 49 -9.48 12.74 2.04
C PRO A 49 -8.08 12.22 1.71
N HIS A 50 -7.12 12.59 2.56
CA HIS A 50 -5.72 12.20 2.50
C HIS A 50 -5.22 11.88 3.91
N GLY A 51 -3.89 11.81 4.10
CA GLY A 51 -3.30 11.54 5.41
C GLY A 51 -3.22 10.04 5.66
N THR A 52 -2.00 9.54 5.83
CA THR A 52 -1.70 8.12 5.91
C THR A 52 -0.31 7.92 6.43
N THR A 53 -0.11 6.89 7.24
CA THR A 53 1.21 6.32 7.48
C THR A 53 1.15 4.82 7.22
N ILE A 54 2.02 4.39 6.31
CA ILE A 54 2.24 2.98 6.01
C ILE A 54 3.70 2.67 6.29
N VAL A 55 3.93 1.51 6.87
CA VAL A 55 5.26 0.99 7.20
C VAL A 55 5.43 -0.42 6.66
N ALA A 56 6.66 -0.79 6.40
CA ALA A 56 7.06 -2.12 5.97
C ALA A 56 8.34 -2.54 6.70
N ALA A 57 8.46 -3.83 7.02
CA ALA A 57 9.70 -4.40 7.54
C ALA A 57 9.90 -5.84 7.03
N THR A 58 11.10 -6.17 6.57
CA THR A 58 11.48 -7.53 6.21
C THR A 58 11.89 -8.31 7.45
N PHE A 59 11.73 -9.62 7.42
CA PHE A 59 12.27 -10.55 8.41
C PHE A 59 12.70 -11.84 7.70
N PRO A 60 13.50 -12.72 8.33
CA PRO A 60 13.82 -14.01 7.73
C PRO A 60 12.55 -14.80 7.41
N GLY A 61 12.33 -15.10 6.13
CA GLY A 61 11.14 -15.79 5.63
C GLY A 61 10.01 -14.89 5.12
N GLY A 62 10.10 -13.56 5.23
CA GLY A 62 9.00 -12.72 4.73
C GLY A 62 9.14 -11.21 4.88
N VAL A 63 8.01 -10.55 4.69
CA VAL A 63 7.85 -9.10 4.87
C VAL A 63 6.50 -8.80 5.49
N VAL A 64 6.46 -7.82 6.39
CA VAL A 64 5.23 -7.28 6.97
C VAL A 64 4.97 -5.89 6.41
N LEU A 65 3.70 -5.59 6.12
CA LEU A 65 3.20 -4.27 5.75
C LEU A 65 2.09 -3.88 6.73
N ALA A 66 2.11 -2.64 7.22
CA ALA A 66 1.05 -2.13 8.07
C ALA A 66 0.66 -0.70 7.73
N GLY A 67 -0.62 -0.36 7.95
CA GLY A 67 -1.16 0.97 7.69
C GLY A 67 -2.10 1.43 8.79
N ASP A 68 -2.02 2.72 9.11
CA ASP A 68 -2.97 3.38 10.00
C ASP A 68 -4.38 3.49 9.37
N ARG A 69 -5.38 3.89 10.17
CA ARG A 69 -6.80 3.89 9.76
C ARG A 69 -7.42 5.28 9.60
N ARG A 70 -6.68 6.37 9.82
CA ARG A 70 -7.23 7.74 9.80
C ARG A 70 -7.13 8.36 8.40
N ALA A 71 -8.18 9.00 7.92
CA ALA A 71 -8.11 9.92 6.79
C ALA A 71 -8.55 11.31 7.23
N THR A 72 -7.84 12.35 6.79
CA THR A 72 -8.12 13.75 7.10
C THR A 72 -8.43 14.55 5.84
N MET A 73 -9.20 15.61 6.02
CA MET A 73 -9.39 16.70 5.04
C MET A 73 -9.04 17.99 5.76
N GLY A 74 -7.88 18.56 5.42
CA GLY A 74 -7.28 19.62 6.22
C GLY A 74 -7.06 19.13 7.66
N ASN A 75 -7.65 19.84 8.63
CA ASN A 75 -7.58 19.49 10.04
C ASN A 75 -8.74 18.60 10.53
N MET A 76 -9.72 18.28 9.67
CA MET A 76 -10.87 17.44 10.04
C MET A 76 -10.58 15.97 9.79
N ILE A 77 -10.99 15.10 10.72
CA ILE A 77 -10.97 13.65 10.51
C ILE A 77 -12.18 13.28 9.64
N ALA A 78 -11.91 12.96 8.38
CA ALA A 78 -12.92 12.57 7.40
C ALA A 78 -13.37 11.11 7.61
N GLN A 79 -12.42 10.22 7.93
CA GLN A 79 -12.70 8.81 8.16
C GLN A 79 -11.73 8.21 9.21
N ARG A 80 -12.18 7.17 9.92
CA ARG A 80 -11.40 6.50 10.98
C ARG A 80 -11.11 5.04 10.73
N ASP A 81 -11.74 4.41 9.75
CA ASP A 81 -11.69 2.98 9.47
C ASP A 81 -11.21 2.67 8.04
N ILE A 82 -10.55 3.62 7.37
CA ILE A 82 -10.08 3.42 6.00
C ILE A 82 -9.05 2.28 5.93
N GLU A 83 -9.15 1.45 4.90
CA GLU A 83 -8.14 0.45 4.58
C GLU A 83 -7.13 1.03 3.59
N LYS A 84 -5.84 0.77 3.83
CA LYS A 84 -4.76 1.39 3.05
C LYS A 84 -3.71 0.41 2.58
N VAL A 85 -3.79 -0.82 3.06
CA VAL A 85 -2.93 -1.95 2.67
C VAL A 85 -3.83 -2.95 1.98
N PHE A 86 -3.47 -3.28 0.76
CA PHE A 86 -4.25 -4.15 -0.12
C PHE A 86 -3.36 -5.26 -0.68
N PRO A 87 -3.88 -6.48 -0.89
CA PRO A 87 -3.16 -7.46 -1.68
C PRO A 87 -2.95 -6.91 -3.09
N ALA A 88 -1.78 -7.13 -3.67
CA ALA A 88 -1.56 -6.89 -5.11
C ALA A 88 -1.79 -8.20 -5.88
N ASP A 89 -1.27 -9.31 -5.35
CA ASP A 89 -1.56 -10.68 -5.76
C ASP A 89 -1.27 -11.64 -4.59
N GLU A 90 -1.12 -12.95 -4.88
CA GLU A 90 -0.87 -13.98 -3.86
C GLU A 90 0.39 -13.74 -3.03
N TYR A 91 1.44 -13.18 -3.62
CA TYR A 91 2.76 -13.02 -2.98
C TYR A 91 3.18 -11.57 -2.80
N SER A 92 2.25 -10.62 -2.90
CA SER A 92 2.59 -9.20 -2.74
C SER A 92 1.43 -8.34 -2.26
N ALA A 93 1.75 -7.21 -1.63
CA ALA A 93 0.81 -6.21 -1.18
C ALA A 93 1.29 -4.81 -1.53
N VAL A 94 0.33 -3.90 -1.64
CA VAL A 94 0.57 -2.48 -1.85
C VAL A 94 -0.11 -1.70 -0.73
N GLY A 95 0.68 -0.88 -0.05
CA GLY A 95 0.18 0.16 0.82
C GLY A 95 0.12 1.47 0.03
N ILE A 96 -0.96 2.23 0.13
CA ILE A 96 -1.05 3.52 -0.58
C ILE A 96 -1.29 4.71 0.35
N ALA A 97 -0.46 5.74 0.20
CA ALA A 97 -0.63 7.05 0.80
C ALA A 97 -0.97 8.11 -0.27
N GLY A 98 -1.67 9.16 0.16
CA GLY A 98 -2.07 10.28 -0.71
C GLY A 98 -3.59 10.40 -0.83
N THR A 99 -4.08 10.76 -2.02
CA THR A 99 -5.51 10.96 -2.27
C THR A 99 -6.25 9.62 -2.25
N ALA A 100 -7.12 9.42 -1.25
CA ALA A 100 -7.73 8.11 -0.96
C ALA A 100 -8.51 7.49 -2.13
N GLY A 101 -9.31 8.28 -2.85
CA GLY A 101 -10.10 7.78 -3.98
C GLY A 101 -9.22 7.28 -5.14
N LEU A 102 -8.22 8.09 -5.52
CA LEU A 102 -7.28 7.74 -6.59
C LEU A 102 -6.36 6.57 -6.19
N ALA A 103 -6.00 6.50 -4.90
CA ALA A 103 -5.25 5.39 -4.34
C ALA A 103 -5.98 4.05 -4.56
N VAL A 104 -7.25 3.95 -4.14
CA VAL A 104 -8.03 2.72 -4.29
C VAL A 104 -8.22 2.34 -5.76
N GLU A 105 -8.44 3.32 -6.64
CA GLU A 105 -8.53 3.08 -8.08
C GLU A 105 -7.21 2.54 -8.66
N MET A 106 -6.08 3.11 -8.26
CA MET A 106 -4.75 2.65 -8.69
C MET A 106 -4.47 1.21 -8.25
N VAL A 107 -4.82 0.83 -7.00
CA VAL A 107 -4.71 -0.57 -6.54
C VAL A 107 -5.51 -1.50 -7.42
N LYS A 108 -6.77 -1.18 -7.69
CA LYS A 108 -7.66 -2.06 -8.47
C LYS A 108 -7.16 -2.24 -9.89
N LEU A 109 -6.68 -1.17 -10.52
CA LEU A 109 -6.06 -1.26 -11.85
C LEU A 109 -4.78 -2.08 -11.81
N PHE A 110 -3.99 -1.99 -10.74
CA PHE A 110 -2.76 -2.77 -10.60
C PHE A 110 -3.07 -4.26 -10.42
N GLN A 111 -4.00 -4.62 -9.54
CA GLN A 111 -4.48 -6.00 -9.38
C GLN A 111 -4.96 -6.59 -10.72
N LEU A 112 -5.77 -5.82 -11.46
CA LEU A 112 -6.27 -6.24 -12.77
C LEU A 112 -5.16 -6.39 -13.81
N GLU A 113 -4.16 -5.50 -13.82
CA GLU A 113 -2.98 -5.61 -14.67
C GLU A 113 -2.20 -6.91 -14.40
N LEU A 114 -1.99 -7.26 -13.12
CA LEU A 114 -1.29 -8.48 -12.73
C LEU A 114 -2.08 -9.74 -13.11
N GLU A 115 -3.37 -9.78 -12.78
CA GLU A 115 -4.25 -10.91 -13.09
C GLU A 115 -4.44 -11.07 -14.61
N HIS A 116 -4.49 -9.98 -15.36
CA HIS A 116 -4.56 -10.01 -16.82
C HIS A 116 -3.28 -10.62 -17.41
N PHE A 117 -2.11 -10.16 -16.97
CA PHE A 117 -0.83 -10.72 -17.43
C PHE A 117 -0.77 -12.22 -17.17
N GLU A 118 -1.13 -12.66 -15.95
CA GLU A 118 -1.12 -14.08 -15.58
C GLU A 118 -2.03 -14.92 -16.47
N LYS A 119 -3.25 -14.43 -16.76
CA LYS A 119 -4.21 -15.13 -17.63
C LYS A 119 -3.75 -15.21 -19.09
N VAL A 120 -3.02 -14.20 -19.58
CA VAL A 120 -2.55 -14.16 -20.96
C VAL A 120 -1.31 -15.01 -21.16
N GLU A 121 -0.33 -14.89 -20.25
CA GLU A 121 0.97 -15.55 -20.37
C GLU A 121 1.00 -16.94 -19.71
N GLY A 122 0.01 -17.26 -18.87
CA GLY A 122 -0.04 -18.50 -18.10
C GLY A 122 1.00 -18.57 -16.98
N ALA A 123 1.62 -17.44 -16.62
CA ALA A 123 2.63 -17.31 -15.59
C ALA A 123 2.54 -15.95 -14.90
N THR A 124 2.87 -15.91 -13.61
CA THR A 124 2.91 -14.67 -12.83
C THR A 124 4.14 -13.83 -13.20
N LEU A 125 4.03 -12.51 -13.04
CA LEU A 125 5.20 -11.63 -13.14
C LEU A 125 6.19 -11.93 -12.01
N SER A 126 7.49 -11.75 -12.26
CA SER A 126 8.46 -11.67 -11.17
C SER A 126 8.15 -10.47 -10.26
N LEU A 127 8.53 -10.52 -8.98
CA LEU A 127 8.28 -9.41 -8.06
C LEU A 127 8.87 -8.08 -8.56
N GLU A 128 10.01 -8.14 -9.25
CA GLU A 128 10.62 -6.97 -9.90
C GLU A 128 9.82 -6.49 -11.13
N GLY A 129 9.26 -7.42 -11.91
CA GLY A 129 8.33 -7.10 -13.00
C GLY A 129 7.08 -6.39 -12.49
N LYS A 130 6.46 -6.90 -11.41
CA LYS A 130 5.32 -6.26 -10.72
C LYS A 130 5.69 -4.84 -10.27
N ALA A 131 6.85 -4.70 -9.64
CA ALA A 131 7.33 -3.41 -9.15
C ALA A 131 7.56 -2.39 -10.29
N ASN A 132 8.06 -2.85 -11.44
CA ASN A 132 8.25 -2.03 -12.64
C ASN A 132 6.92 -1.64 -13.32
N ARG A 133 5.91 -2.53 -13.32
CA ARG A 133 4.56 -2.22 -13.79
C ARG A 133 3.94 -1.10 -12.96
N LEU A 134 4.06 -1.18 -11.63
CA LEU A 134 3.58 -0.14 -10.73
C LEU A 134 4.28 1.22 -10.98
N SER A 135 5.60 1.24 -11.24
CA SER A 135 6.31 2.47 -11.64
C SER A 135 5.69 3.15 -12.86
N THR A 136 5.29 2.37 -13.88
CA THR A 136 4.65 2.91 -15.09
C THR A 136 3.29 3.54 -14.77
N MET A 137 2.50 2.90 -13.90
CA MET A 137 1.22 3.44 -13.46
C MET A 137 1.39 4.76 -12.71
N ILE A 138 2.38 4.86 -11.82
CA ILE A 138 2.66 6.10 -11.08
C ILE A 138 3.11 7.21 -12.03
N ARG A 139 3.99 6.90 -13.00
CA ARG A 139 4.40 7.86 -14.04
C ARG A 139 3.21 8.42 -14.82
N SER A 140 2.27 7.55 -15.18
CA SER A 140 1.05 7.98 -15.88
C SER A 140 0.16 8.91 -15.05
N ASN A 141 0.36 8.93 -13.72
CA ASN A 141 -0.36 9.77 -12.79
C ASN A 141 0.33 11.12 -12.46
N LEU A 142 1.49 11.42 -13.06
CA LEU A 142 2.29 12.59 -12.72
C LEU A 142 1.50 13.91 -12.85
N GLY A 143 0.64 14.02 -13.87
CA GLY A 143 -0.22 15.19 -14.06
C GLY A 143 -1.15 15.46 -12.87
N MET A 144 -1.82 14.41 -12.35
CA MET A 144 -2.68 14.53 -11.16
C MET A 144 -1.86 14.82 -9.91
N ALA A 145 -0.68 14.23 -9.77
CA ALA A 145 0.22 14.50 -8.65
C ALA A 145 0.67 15.97 -8.61
N MET A 146 1.00 16.57 -9.75
CA MET A 146 1.34 18.00 -9.87
C MET A 146 0.18 18.94 -9.54
N GLN A 147 -1.06 18.44 -9.60
CA GLN A 147 -2.28 19.17 -9.21
C GLN A 147 -2.66 18.94 -7.74
N GLY A 148 -1.78 18.32 -6.93
CA GLY A 148 -2.01 18.05 -5.51
C GLY A 148 -2.75 16.73 -5.23
N LEU A 149 -3.10 15.97 -6.27
CA LEU A 149 -3.78 14.68 -6.15
C LEU A 149 -2.80 13.49 -6.22
N ALA A 150 -1.69 13.62 -5.49
CA ALA A 150 -0.63 12.63 -5.50
C ALA A 150 -1.05 11.33 -4.83
N VAL A 151 -0.50 10.23 -5.33
CA VAL A 151 -0.63 8.88 -4.81
C VAL A 151 0.77 8.28 -4.80
N VAL A 152 1.27 7.89 -3.63
CA VAL A 152 2.61 7.34 -3.45
C VAL A 152 2.50 5.98 -2.74
N PRO A 153 2.73 4.87 -3.47
CA PRO A 153 2.64 3.55 -2.89
C PRO A 153 3.92 3.13 -2.16
N LEU A 154 3.77 2.15 -1.27
CA LEU A 154 4.81 1.30 -0.75
C LEU A 154 4.45 -0.14 -1.13
N PHE A 155 5.27 -0.77 -1.97
CA PHE A 155 5.03 -2.12 -2.47
C PHE A 155 5.94 -3.10 -1.74
N ALA A 156 5.40 -4.23 -1.30
CA ALA A 156 6.21 -5.30 -0.72
C ALA A 156 5.70 -6.65 -1.17
N GLY A 157 6.58 -7.64 -1.19
CA GLY A 157 6.19 -9.01 -1.48
C GLY A 157 7.28 -9.99 -1.15
N TYR A 158 6.91 -11.26 -1.22
CA TYR A 158 7.84 -12.37 -1.14
C TYR A 158 8.37 -12.68 -2.54
N ASP A 159 9.69 -12.67 -2.70
CA ASP A 159 10.35 -13.04 -3.95
C ASP A 159 10.66 -14.53 -3.91
N GLU A 160 9.79 -15.35 -4.50
CA GLU A 160 9.90 -16.81 -4.49
C GLU A 160 11.25 -17.29 -5.04
N ALA A 161 11.79 -16.61 -6.06
CA ALA A 161 13.07 -16.98 -6.66
C ALA A 161 14.28 -16.68 -5.76
N LYS A 162 14.14 -15.74 -4.81
CA LYS A 162 15.19 -15.34 -3.87
C LYS A 162 14.90 -15.76 -2.43
N GLU A 163 13.77 -16.41 -2.20
CA GLU A 163 13.26 -16.87 -0.91
C GLU A 163 13.30 -15.78 0.18
N LYS A 164 12.94 -14.53 -0.18
CA LYS A 164 13.01 -13.40 0.76
C LYS A 164 11.94 -12.34 0.52
N GLY A 165 11.53 -11.68 1.60
CA GLY A 165 10.75 -10.46 1.54
C GLY A 165 11.54 -9.30 0.93
N ARG A 166 10.89 -8.50 0.09
CA ARG A 166 11.46 -7.28 -0.52
C ARG A 166 10.47 -6.13 -0.43
N ILE A 167 11.01 -4.91 -0.33
CA ILE A 167 10.25 -3.68 -0.20
C ILE A 167 10.69 -2.72 -1.29
N PHE A 168 9.74 -2.06 -1.94
CA PHE A 168 9.96 -1.06 -2.96
C PHE A 168 9.21 0.23 -2.64
N SER A 169 9.95 1.32 -2.55
CA SER A 169 9.42 2.67 -2.40
C SER A 169 9.37 3.38 -3.75
N TYR A 170 8.48 4.37 -3.85
CA TYR A 170 8.28 5.13 -5.06
C TYR A 170 8.23 6.63 -4.76
N ASP A 171 8.57 7.43 -5.77
CA ASP A 171 8.28 8.86 -5.82
C ASP A 171 7.16 9.17 -6.83
N VAL A 172 6.68 10.42 -6.83
CA VAL A 172 5.59 10.87 -7.72
C VAL A 172 5.97 10.83 -9.21
N THR A 173 7.25 10.74 -9.53
CA THR A 173 7.76 10.59 -10.91
C THR A 173 7.82 9.13 -11.34
N GLY A 174 7.39 8.20 -10.47
CA GLY A 174 7.48 6.76 -10.67
C GLY A 174 8.90 6.21 -10.65
N GLY A 175 9.85 6.98 -10.10
CA GLY A 175 11.14 6.47 -9.67
C GLY A 175 10.91 5.41 -8.58
N ARG A 176 11.62 4.29 -8.67
CA ARG A 176 11.52 3.16 -7.74
C ARG A 176 12.87 2.92 -7.09
N SER A 177 12.85 2.68 -5.78
CA SER A 177 14.00 2.24 -5.01
C SER A 177 13.66 0.94 -4.26
N GLU A 178 14.59 -0.02 -4.22
CA GLU A 178 14.49 -1.16 -3.31
C GLU A 178 15.00 -0.73 -1.93
N GLU A 179 14.20 -0.98 -0.90
CA GLU A 179 14.52 -0.59 0.47
C GLU A 179 15.15 -1.76 1.24
N HIS A 180 16.08 -1.44 2.14
CA HIS A 180 16.79 -2.43 2.93
C HIS A 180 16.24 -2.48 4.35
N GLY A 181 15.62 -3.60 4.70
CA GLY A 181 15.16 -3.89 6.06
C GLY A 181 13.77 -3.31 6.37
N TYR A 182 13.59 -1.99 6.21
CA TYR A 182 12.31 -1.35 6.52
C TYR A 182 12.09 -0.08 5.69
N ALA A 183 10.83 0.34 5.58
CA ALA A 183 10.45 1.57 4.87
C ALA A 183 9.16 2.15 5.43
N ALA A 184 8.91 3.44 5.20
CA ALA A 184 7.62 4.06 5.46
C ALA A 184 7.26 5.08 4.39
N THR A 185 5.97 5.31 4.20
CA THR A 185 5.42 6.36 3.32
C THR A 185 4.23 7.05 3.97
N GLY A 186 3.94 8.27 3.50
CA GLY A 186 2.85 9.12 4.00
C GLY A 186 3.27 10.13 5.08
N SER A 187 2.30 10.77 5.73
CA SER A 187 2.49 11.95 6.59
C SER A 187 3.35 11.67 7.83
N GLY A 188 3.11 10.55 8.51
CA GLY A 188 3.88 10.14 9.69
C GLY A 188 5.10 9.28 9.36
N SER A 189 5.47 9.16 8.09
CA SER A 189 6.57 8.30 7.64
C SER A 189 7.92 8.65 8.27
N ILE A 190 8.19 9.94 8.51
CA ILE A 190 9.45 10.38 9.12
C ILE A 190 9.59 9.89 10.57
N PHE A 191 8.50 9.93 11.34
CA PHE A 191 8.44 9.47 12.72
C PHE A 191 8.53 7.95 12.79
N ALA A 192 7.75 7.27 11.95
CA ALA A 192 7.80 5.82 11.82
C ALA A 192 9.20 5.33 11.42
N ARG A 193 9.87 5.97 10.46
CA ARG A 193 11.26 5.63 10.08
C ARG A 193 12.24 5.87 11.22
N GLY A 194 12.05 6.93 12.00
CA GLY A 194 12.84 7.21 13.20
C GLY A 194 12.74 6.09 14.23
N SER A 195 11.52 5.62 14.50
CA SER A 195 11.23 4.48 15.38
C SER A 195 11.83 3.18 14.84
N MET A 196 11.51 2.82 13.59
CA MET A 196 12.02 1.59 12.97
C MET A 196 13.54 1.52 12.91
N LYS A 197 14.22 2.67 12.74
CA LYS A 197 15.70 2.75 12.80
C LYS A 197 16.29 2.22 14.10
N LYS A 198 15.54 2.29 15.21
CA LYS A 198 15.97 1.80 16.52
C LYS A 198 15.45 0.41 16.84
N LEU A 199 14.26 0.05 16.34
CA LEU A 199 13.60 -1.22 16.63
C LEU A 199 14.04 -2.35 15.70
N TYR A 200 14.38 -2.04 14.46
CA TYR A 200 14.66 -3.03 13.43
C TYR A 200 15.94 -3.81 13.71
N ARG A 201 15.85 -5.13 13.53
CA ARG A 201 17.00 -6.03 13.47
C ARG A 201 16.84 -7.01 12.30
N PRO A 202 17.92 -7.48 11.67
CA PRO A 202 17.82 -8.45 10.57
C PRO A 202 17.29 -9.83 10.98
N ASP A 203 17.32 -10.15 12.27
CA ASP A 203 16.99 -11.46 12.84
C ASP A 203 15.60 -11.49 13.53
N LEU A 204 14.73 -10.51 13.23
CA LEU A 204 13.39 -10.46 13.80
C LEU A 204 12.59 -11.72 13.44
N THR A 205 11.79 -12.23 14.38
CA THR A 205 10.72 -13.18 14.02
C THR A 205 9.53 -12.44 13.37
N GLU A 206 8.59 -13.17 12.76
CA GLU A 206 7.34 -12.56 12.27
C GLU A 206 6.61 -11.79 13.39
N GLU A 207 6.50 -12.36 14.59
CA GLU A 207 5.86 -11.73 15.74
C GLU A 207 6.57 -10.44 16.17
N GLN A 208 7.91 -10.44 16.13
CA GLN A 208 8.68 -9.24 16.43
C GLN A 208 8.57 -8.19 15.32
N ALA A 209 8.50 -8.61 14.05
CA ALA A 209 8.32 -7.72 12.91
C ALA A 209 6.93 -7.07 12.92
N THR A 210 5.87 -7.84 13.20
CA THR A 210 4.50 -7.33 13.38
C THR A 210 4.41 -6.39 14.57
N THR A 211 5.04 -6.71 15.69
CA THR A 211 5.15 -5.80 16.85
C THR A 211 5.87 -4.50 16.49
N LEU A 212 6.99 -4.59 15.77
CA LEU A 212 7.77 -3.44 15.32
C LEU A 212 6.93 -2.48 14.48
N VAL A 213 6.17 -2.97 13.49
CA VAL A 213 5.38 -2.09 12.64
C VAL A 213 4.24 -1.41 13.41
N VAL A 214 3.64 -2.07 14.39
CA VAL A 214 2.62 -1.45 15.25
C VAL A 214 3.25 -0.41 16.19
N GLN A 215 4.43 -0.68 16.76
CA GLN A 215 5.18 0.31 17.55
C GLN A 215 5.54 1.54 16.70
N ALA A 216 5.99 1.34 15.46
CA ALA A 216 6.34 2.44 14.56
C ALA A 216 5.13 3.30 14.17
N LEU A 217 3.96 2.68 13.95
CA LEU A 217 2.71 3.41 13.71
C LEU A 217 2.19 4.12 14.97
N TYR A 218 2.43 3.54 16.15
CA TYR A 218 2.12 4.19 17.41
C TYR A 218 2.96 5.46 17.60
N ASP A 219 4.28 5.37 17.42
CA ASP A 219 5.18 6.53 17.51
C ASP A 219 4.83 7.59 16.45
N ALA A 220 4.48 7.18 15.24
CA ALA A 220 4.02 8.11 14.21
C ALA A 220 2.71 8.82 14.60
N ALA A 221 1.77 8.13 15.26
CA ALA A 221 0.53 8.73 15.72
C ALA A 221 0.71 9.68 16.91
N ASP A 222 1.82 9.57 17.64
CA ASP A 222 2.13 10.45 18.77
C ASP A 222 2.55 11.85 18.27
N ASP A 223 3.28 11.90 17.14
CA ASP A 223 3.81 13.14 16.57
C ASP A 223 3.07 13.66 15.32
N ASP A 224 2.29 12.82 14.61
CA ASP A 224 1.51 13.21 13.42
C ASP A 224 -0.01 13.11 13.64
N SER A 225 -0.67 14.27 13.67
CA SER A 225 -2.13 14.37 13.80
C SER A 225 -2.93 13.70 12.66
N ALA A 226 -2.33 13.55 11.46
CA ALA A 226 -2.95 12.87 10.33
C ALA A 226 -2.85 11.33 10.43
N THR A 227 -2.00 10.81 11.33
CA THR A 227 -1.86 9.39 11.59
C THR A 227 -2.79 8.94 12.72
N GLY A 228 -3.52 7.85 12.48
CA GLY A 228 -4.39 7.23 13.48
C GLY A 228 -3.69 6.16 14.29
N GLY A 229 -3.39 6.44 15.56
CA GLY A 229 -3.00 5.40 16.52
C GLY A 229 -4.16 4.44 16.86
N PRO A 230 -3.90 3.37 17.62
CA PRO A 230 -4.94 2.43 18.06
C PRO A 230 -6.09 3.13 18.82
N ASP A 231 -7.33 2.98 18.34
CA ASP A 231 -8.52 3.46 19.05
C ASP A 231 -9.17 2.29 19.80
N LEU A 232 -8.83 2.19 21.09
CA LEU A 232 -9.32 1.13 21.98
C LEU A 232 -10.83 1.20 22.24
N TYR A 233 -11.44 2.39 22.12
CA TYR A 233 -12.86 2.60 22.41
C TYR A 233 -13.75 2.19 21.24
N ARG A 234 -13.27 2.44 20.02
CA ARG A 234 -14.00 2.12 18.78
C ARG A 234 -13.57 0.80 18.15
N HIS A 235 -12.60 0.11 18.76
CA HIS A 235 -12.02 -1.12 18.22
C HIS A 235 -11.43 -0.93 16.82
N ILE A 236 -10.71 0.18 16.61
CA ILE A 236 -10.06 0.49 15.34
C ILE A 236 -8.55 0.33 15.52
N TYR A 237 -7.99 -0.62 14.78
CA TYR A 237 -6.59 -1.00 14.86
C TYR A 237 -5.93 -0.91 13.48
N PRO A 238 -4.59 -0.72 13.43
CA PRO A 238 -3.84 -0.79 12.18
C PRO A 238 -4.13 -2.08 11.42
N ILE A 239 -4.16 -1.99 10.09
CA ILE A 239 -4.15 -3.19 9.25
C ILE A 239 -2.71 -3.68 9.23
N VAL A 240 -2.51 -4.97 9.49
CA VAL A 240 -1.21 -5.63 9.44
C VAL A 240 -1.32 -6.83 8.52
N THR A 241 -0.41 -6.92 7.56
CA THR A 241 -0.34 -7.99 6.57
C THR A 241 1.06 -8.57 6.59
N VAL A 242 1.15 -9.89 6.61
CA VAL A 242 2.39 -10.66 6.49
C VAL A 242 2.38 -11.38 5.15
N ILE A 243 3.52 -11.42 4.48
CA ILE A 243 3.70 -12.10 3.19
C ILE A 243 4.95 -12.97 3.30
N THR A 244 4.75 -14.29 3.14
CA THR A 244 5.79 -15.32 3.17
C THR A 244 5.68 -16.21 1.93
N ASP A 245 6.36 -17.35 1.94
CA ASP A 245 6.19 -18.46 1.00
C ASP A 245 4.78 -19.10 1.02
N GLU A 246 4.01 -18.89 2.09
CA GLU A 246 2.59 -19.25 2.17
C GLU A 246 1.66 -18.19 1.52
N GLY A 247 2.24 -17.10 1.02
CA GLY A 247 1.50 -16.00 0.38
C GLY A 247 1.03 -14.93 1.34
N PHE A 248 0.06 -14.15 0.89
CA PHE A 248 -0.53 -13.01 1.59
C PHE A 248 -1.42 -13.48 2.76
N ARG A 249 -1.13 -12.99 3.97
CA ARG A 249 -1.96 -13.19 5.15
C ARG A 249 -2.19 -11.88 5.89
N ARG A 250 -3.44 -11.43 5.92
CA ARG A 250 -3.88 -10.32 6.77
C ARG A 250 -4.15 -10.82 8.19
N LEU A 251 -3.65 -10.12 9.20
CA LEU A 251 -4.02 -10.38 10.59
C LEU A 251 -5.51 -10.11 10.78
N THR A 252 -6.18 -11.00 11.50
CA THR A 252 -7.59 -10.82 11.88
C THR A 252 -7.74 -9.63 12.82
N ASP A 253 -8.94 -9.06 12.91
CA ASP A 253 -9.22 -7.95 13.82
C ASP A 253 -8.88 -8.29 15.28
N ALA A 254 -9.10 -9.55 15.69
CA ALA A 254 -8.73 -10.03 17.03
C ALA A 254 -7.20 -10.05 17.25
N GLN A 255 -6.42 -10.48 16.25
CA GLN A 255 -4.97 -10.48 16.32
C GLN A 255 -4.41 -9.05 16.34
N SER A 256 -4.91 -8.17 15.46
CA SER A 256 -4.53 -6.76 15.43
C SER A 256 -4.90 -6.04 16.74
N GLN A 257 -6.07 -6.36 17.31
CA GLN A 257 -6.49 -5.85 18.60
C GLN A 257 -5.53 -6.27 19.72
N GLU A 258 -5.19 -7.56 19.81
CA GLU A 258 -4.32 -8.08 20.85
C GLU A 258 -2.91 -7.48 20.78
N LEU A 259 -2.37 -7.39 19.56
CA LEU A 259 -1.08 -6.77 19.30
C LEU A 259 -1.08 -5.29 19.69
N ALA A 260 -2.09 -4.54 19.27
CA ALA A 260 -2.23 -3.12 19.62
C ALA A 260 -2.39 -2.92 21.14
N ARG A 261 -3.18 -3.77 21.82
CA ARG A 261 -3.33 -3.73 23.28
C ARG A 261 -2.03 -4.02 23.99
N THR A 262 -1.24 -4.98 23.52
CA THR A 262 0.07 -5.28 24.09
C THR A 262 1.00 -4.08 23.98
N VAL A 263 1.06 -3.45 22.81
CA VAL A 263 1.83 -2.21 22.60
C VAL A 263 1.34 -1.09 23.51
N THR A 264 0.04 -0.80 23.56
CA THR A 264 -0.52 0.27 24.39
C THR A 264 -0.31 0.01 25.88
N ASN A 265 -0.53 -1.21 26.37
CA ASN A 265 -0.27 -1.56 27.77
C ASN A 265 1.20 -1.38 28.12
N ARG A 266 2.12 -1.76 27.22
CA ARG A 266 3.54 -1.54 27.41
C ARG A 266 3.88 -0.05 27.52
N ARG A 267 3.18 0.81 26.77
CA ARG A 267 3.34 2.28 26.83
C ARG A 267 2.84 2.88 28.14
N LEU A 268 1.92 2.23 28.85
CA LEU A 268 1.54 2.65 30.22
C LEU A 268 2.69 2.46 31.22
N GLU A 269 3.53 1.44 31.02
CA GLU A 269 4.71 1.18 31.85
C GLU A 269 5.96 1.94 31.37
N GLN A 270 6.12 2.06 30.05
CA GLN A 270 7.25 2.68 29.37
C GLN A 270 6.73 3.63 28.27
N PRO A 271 6.36 4.89 28.61
CA PRO A 271 5.71 5.83 27.68
C PRO A 271 6.49 6.07 26.39
N ASP A 272 7.81 6.25 26.50
CA ASP A 272 8.70 6.49 25.36
C ASP A 272 9.02 5.20 24.56
N GLY A 273 8.43 4.06 24.93
CA GLY A 273 8.60 2.80 24.24
C GLY A 273 9.86 2.03 24.63
N PRO A 274 10.17 0.95 23.90
CA PRO A 274 11.35 0.13 24.15
C PRO A 274 12.64 0.91 23.88
N ARG A 275 13.63 0.76 24.77
CA ARG A 275 14.92 1.45 24.68
C ARG A 275 15.94 0.59 23.94
N ALA A 276 16.58 1.17 22.92
CA ALA A 276 17.76 0.57 22.32
C ALA A 276 18.98 0.72 23.25
N ALA A 277 19.82 -0.30 23.33
CA ALA A 277 21.10 -0.21 24.01
C ALA A 277 21.97 0.87 23.35
N LEU A 278 22.79 1.57 24.15
CA LEU A 278 23.65 2.63 23.63
C LEU A 278 24.91 2.07 22.94
N LEU A 279 25.42 0.94 23.42
CA LEU A 279 26.56 0.16 22.91
C LEU A 279 26.40 -1.31 23.30
#